data_AF-A0AA39XW83-F1
#
_entry.id   AF-A0AA39XW83-F1
#
_cell.length_a   1.000
_cell.length_b   1.000
_cell.length_c   1.000
_cell.angle_alpha   90.00
_cell.angle_beta   90.00
_cell.angle_gamma   90.00
#
_symmetry.space_group_name_H-M   'P 1'
#
loop_
_entity.id
_entity.type
_entity.pdbx_description
1 polymer ?
#
loop_
_entity_poly.entity_id
_entity_poly.type
_entity_poly.pdbx_seq_one_letter_code
_entity_poly.pdbx_strand_id
1 'polypeptide(L)'
;MAELDQREHNSSHESLLGRHLEVDDADSALGVADDADSAFTSSASRATEWRFENGRRYHAYDDGTYNLPNDALEQSRLDLQHVMWLMTSHNSLYLSPLHRSSSLHSVLDVGCGTGAWTIAFADAHPDAHVIGTDLSPVQPAFVPPNCEFLVDNAERDWAFGGRKFDFIHARMLCMGIHDWPRFLRQCWENLAPGGWLELREITFPWRSVDGGQAVEGSPLLKWSEDVRRGAARAGIDTTACRSFETHLNALGFVNLRKEQPAWPLGTWPRGQMEKRLGKAALENLESGLQAISTAVFSRYLGMSRESIELSIMEAQRDMRNPTKHYYAPLYLYSCQKPASNVALNRCARCRTTAYCSKACQTAHWPAHKANCKRPNYLLSFHLCPDDISDPPVKRVLSIPSTTTFYDLHRALQLAFGWAATHDWDFIVRDPAYVEPDEDPIMAMMRKITRSNARIGARGPGAASEFDAEDDAEPREFLVRIKMPEDRSGGAMMPFVDSSMGVGACC
;
A
#
# COMPACT_ATOMS: atom_id res chain seq x y z
N MET A 1 -18.23 54.71 -48.34
CA MET A 1 -19.48 54.59 -49.10
C MET A 1 -20.29 53.49 -48.46
N ALA A 2 -21.42 53.88 -47.85
CA ALA A 2 -22.64 53.11 -47.51
C ALA A 2 -22.49 51.78 -46.73
N GLU A 3 -23.35 51.40 -45.79
CA GLU A 3 -24.34 51.98 -44.88
C GLU A 3 -24.89 50.76 -44.11
N LEU A 4 -25.34 50.98 -42.88
CA LEU A 4 -26.02 50.00 -42.04
C LEU A 4 -27.35 49.54 -42.65
N ASP A 5 -27.82 48.34 -42.29
CA ASP A 5 -29.25 48.17 -42.02
C ASP A 5 -29.49 47.18 -40.86
N GLN A 6 -30.26 47.65 -39.89
CA GLN A 6 -30.82 46.93 -38.76
C GLN A 6 -32.25 46.51 -39.13
N ARG A 7 -32.71 45.32 -38.73
CA ARG A 7 -34.14 45.12 -38.44
C ARG A 7 -34.34 44.26 -37.20
N GLU A 8 -34.94 44.90 -36.20
CA GLU A 8 -35.57 44.32 -35.01
C GLU A 8 -37.01 43.85 -35.31
N HIS A 9 -37.47 42.81 -34.61
CA HIS A 9 -38.80 42.60 -33.99
C HIS A 9 -39.06 41.09 -33.84
N ASN A 10 -39.72 40.54 -32.83
CA ASN A 10 -40.15 40.89 -31.48
C ASN A 10 -40.80 39.59 -30.93
N SER A 11 -40.65 39.32 -29.63
CA SER A 11 -41.62 38.68 -28.72
C SER A 11 -42.44 37.43 -29.16
N SER A 12 -42.30 36.31 -28.44
CA SER A 12 -43.36 35.84 -27.50
C SER A 12 -43.02 34.53 -26.76
N HIS A 13 -43.38 34.53 -25.49
CA HIS A 13 -43.37 33.49 -24.45
C HIS A 13 -44.12 32.17 -24.78
N GLU A 14 -43.72 31.14 -24.03
CA GLU A 14 -44.52 30.07 -23.40
C GLU A 14 -44.97 28.77 -24.13
N SER A 15 -44.36 27.66 -23.68
CA SER A 15 -44.98 26.51 -22.95
C SER A 15 -46.17 25.76 -23.56
N LEU A 16 -46.01 24.43 -23.72
CA LEU A 16 -46.99 23.34 -23.48
C LEU A 16 -46.26 22.00 -23.73
N LEU A 17 -45.70 21.30 -22.73
CA LEU A 17 -46.36 20.24 -21.94
C LEU A 17 -47.42 19.42 -22.72
N GLY A 18 -47.13 18.12 -22.89
CA GLY A 18 -48.16 17.07 -22.98
C GLY A 18 -48.21 16.27 -24.27
N ARG A 19 -47.53 15.12 -24.30
CA ARG A 19 -48.08 13.90 -24.91
C ARG A 19 -47.46 12.66 -24.25
N HIS A 20 -48.26 12.05 -23.38
CA HIS A 20 -48.15 10.65 -22.97
C HIS A 20 -48.08 9.74 -24.21
N LEU A 21 -47.16 8.77 -24.19
CA LEU A 21 -47.28 7.51 -24.91
C LEU A 21 -46.79 6.40 -23.99
N GLU A 22 -47.57 5.33 -24.03
CA GLU A 22 -47.78 4.29 -23.02
C GLU A 22 -46.62 3.29 -22.89
N VAL A 23 -46.51 2.68 -21.71
CA VAL A 23 -45.65 1.53 -21.43
C VAL A 23 -46.40 0.28 -21.86
N ASP A 24 -45.81 -0.50 -22.76
CA ASP A 24 -46.32 -1.81 -23.16
C ASP A 24 -45.98 -2.83 -22.05
N ASP A 25 -47.01 -3.35 -21.38
CA ASP A 25 -46.92 -4.47 -20.44
C ASP A 25 -46.65 -5.75 -21.24
N ALA A 26 -45.40 -6.21 -21.23
CA ALA A 26 -45.03 -7.54 -21.69
C ALA A 26 -44.68 -8.42 -20.49
N ASP A 27 -45.65 -9.28 -20.13
CA ASP A 27 -45.53 -10.42 -19.24
C ASP A 27 -44.24 -11.23 -19.49
N SER A 28 -43.49 -11.49 -18.42
CA SER A 28 -42.64 -12.68 -18.31
C SER A 28 -42.49 -13.07 -16.84
N ALA A 29 -43.41 -13.90 -16.39
CA ALA A 29 -43.30 -14.66 -15.16
C ALA A 29 -42.25 -15.76 -15.33
N LEU A 30 -41.16 -15.74 -14.54
CA LEU A 30 -40.39 -16.93 -14.14
C LEU A 30 -39.60 -16.66 -12.84
N GLY A 31 -40.24 -16.97 -11.71
CA GLY A 31 -39.70 -17.85 -10.65
C GLY A 31 -38.43 -17.49 -9.87
N VAL A 32 -38.65 -16.82 -8.73
CA VAL A 32 -38.03 -17.02 -7.38
C VAL A 32 -36.49 -17.05 -7.27
N ALA A 33 -35.93 -15.90 -6.91
CA ALA A 33 -34.85 -15.76 -5.92
C ALA A 33 -35.13 -14.51 -5.06
N ASP A 34 -36.27 -14.52 -4.36
CA ASP A 34 -36.73 -13.46 -3.47
C ASP A 34 -35.90 -13.44 -2.18
N ASP A 35 -35.00 -12.46 -2.08
CA ASP A 35 -34.67 -11.70 -0.85
C ASP A 35 -33.51 -10.72 -1.09
N ALA A 36 -32.63 -10.99 -2.06
CA ALA A 36 -31.52 -10.08 -2.42
C ALA A 36 -31.94 -8.99 -3.42
N ASP A 37 -32.75 -9.33 -4.42
CA ASP A 37 -33.23 -8.38 -5.44
C ASP A 37 -34.26 -7.40 -4.90
N SER A 38 -35.08 -7.80 -3.91
CA SER A 38 -36.07 -6.93 -3.26
C SER A 38 -35.41 -5.87 -2.36
N ALA A 39 -34.28 -6.21 -1.72
CA ALA A 39 -33.47 -5.27 -0.96
C ALA A 39 -32.76 -4.26 -1.88
N PHE A 40 -32.30 -4.70 -3.06
CA PHE A 40 -31.63 -3.85 -4.06
C PHE A 40 -32.59 -2.91 -4.78
N THR A 41 -33.83 -3.36 -5.07
CA THR A 41 -34.86 -2.51 -5.68
C THR A 41 -35.46 -1.50 -4.70
N SER A 42 -35.62 -1.85 -3.41
CA SER A 42 -36.11 -0.94 -2.36
C SER A 42 -35.08 0.15 -1.98
N SER A 43 -33.78 -0.18 -2.01
CA SER A 43 -32.71 0.80 -1.82
C SER A 43 -32.57 1.74 -3.03
N ALA A 44 -32.67 1.21 -4.25
CA ALA A 44 -32.63 1.99 -5.48
C ALA A 44 -33.84 2.94 -5.61
N SER A 45 -35.04 2.53 -5.17
CA SER A 45 -36.23 3.40 -5.20
C SER A 45 -36.09 4.61 -4.27
N ARG A 46 -35.56 4.42 -3.06
CA ARG A 46 -35.30 5.52 -2.11
C ARG A 46 -34.11 6.40 -2.49
N ALA A 47 -33.18 5.90 -3.30
CA ALA A 47 -32.07 6.70 -3.81
C ALA A 47 -32.51 7.84 -4.75
N THR A 48 -33.67 7.69 -5.39
CA THR A 48 -34.26 8.72 -6.27
C THR A 48 -35.26 9.63 -5.55
N GLU A 49 -35.57 9.36 -4.28
CA GLU A 49 -36.32 10.28 -3.43
C GLU A 49 -35.40 11.46 -3.09
N TRP A 50 -35.86 12.68 -3.36
CA TRP A 50 -35.07 13.89 -3.12
C TRP A 50 -35.55 14.60 -1.87
N ARG A 51 -34.62 15.02 -1.01
CA ARG A 51 -34.91 15.88 0.13
C ARG A 51 -34.62 17.34 -0.23
N PHE A 52 -35.48 18.25 0.17
CA PHE A 52 -35.26 19.69 0.00
C PHE A 52 -35.16 20.38 1.36
N GLU A 53 -34.09 21.14 1.56
CA GLU A 53 -33.87 21.93 2.78
C GLU A 53 -33.30 23.29 2.40
N ASN A 54 -33.90 24.38 2.88
CA ASN A 54 -33.49 25.75 2.59
C ASN A 54 -33.33 26.07 1.09
N GLY A 55 -34.18 25.48 0.24
CA GLY A 55 -34.16 25.67 -1.22
C GLY A 55 -33.09 24.90 -1.98
N ARG A 56 -32.34 24.01 -1.32
CA ARG A 56 -31.33 23.14 -1.91
C ARG A 56 -31.81 21.68 -1.92
N ARG A 57 -31.38 20.90 -2.91
CA ARG A 57 -31.72 19.46 -3.04
C ARG A 57 -30.61 18.60 -2.42
N TYR A 58 -30.98 17.54 -1.70
CA TYR A 58 -30.11 16.58 -1.03
C TYR A 58 -30.52 15.13 -1.38
N HIS A 59 -29.62 14.17 -1.20
CA HIS A 59 -29.90 12.73 -1.35
C HIS A 59 -30.82 12.22 -0.22
N ALA A 60 -31.64 11.20 -0.49
CA ALA A 60 -32.42 10.52 0.55
C ALA A 60 -31.91 9.11 0.90
N TYR A 61 -30.97 8.55 0.12
CA TYR A 61 -30.31 7.29 0.45
C TYR A 61 -29.48 7.45 1.73
N ASP A 62 -29.78 6.73 2.81
CA ASP A 62 -29.18 6.96 4.14
C ASP A 62 -29.31 8.42 4.61
N ASP A 63 -30.53 8.95 4.60
CA ASP A 63 -30.84 10.35 4.96
C ASP A 63 -30.13 10.81 6.25
N GLY A 64 -29.51 11.98 6.18
CA GLY A 64 -28.78 12.62 7.27
C GLY A 64 -27.29 12.31 7.36
N THR A 65 -26.76 11.39 6.55
CA THR A 65 -25.34 10.98 6.59
C THR A 65 -24.39 11.92 5.83
N TYR A 66 -24.88 12.64 4.80
CA TYR A 66 -24.10 13.63 4.06
C TYR A 66 -24.78 15.00 4.04
N ASN A 67 -23.98 16.05 4.27
CA ASN A 67 -24.50 17.38 4.57
C ASN A 67 -24.44 18.36 3.39
N LEU A 68 -24.00 17.93 2.21
CA LEU A 68 -23.91 18.77 1.01
C LEU A 68 -25.07 18.47 0.03
N PRO A 69 -25.55 19.49 -0.69
CA PRO A 69 -26.60 19.32 -1.69
C PRO A 69 -26.10 18.56 -2.93
N ASN A 70 -27.02 18.18 -3.82
CA ASN A 70 -26.74 17.50 -5.09
C ASN A 70 -27.51 18.10 -6.29
N ASP A 71 -27.99 19.34 -6.15
CA ASP A 71 -28.67 20.10 -7.20
C ASP A 71 -27.73 20.54 -8.34
N ALA A 72 -28.31 21.04 -9.44
CA ALA A 72 -27.56 21.42 -10.64
C ALA A 72 -26.47 22.49 -10.40
N LEU A 73 -26.69 23.38 -9.42
CA LEU A 73 -25.69 24.37 -9.01
C LEU A 73 -24.46 23.68 -8.40
N GLU A 74 -24.68 22.70 -7.53
CA GLU A 74 -23.59 21.94 -6.93
C GLU A 74 -22.89 21.03 -7.94
N GLN A 75 -23.63 20.41 -8.86
CA GLN A 75 -23.04 19.61 -9.94
C GLN A 75 -22.10 20.46 -10.82
N SER A 76 -22.54 21.66 -11.22
CA SER A 76 -21.70 22.60 -11.98
C SER A 76 -20.43 23.00 -11.20
N ARG A 77 -20.54 23.18 -9.88
CA ARG A 77 -19.39 23.45 -9.00
C ARG A 77 -18.43 22.25 -8.94
N LEU A 78 -18.94 21.03 -8.87
CA LEU A 78 -18.12 19.80 -8.88
C LEU A 78 -17.40 19.61 -10.22
N ASP A 79 -18.02 19.95 -11.34
CA ASP A 79 -17.37 19.89 -12.66
C ASP A 79 -16.23 20.92 -12.78
N LEU A 80 -16.42 22.16 -12.29
CA LEU A 80 -15.33 23.12 -12.17
C LEU A 80 -14.21 22.59 -11.26
N GLN A 81 -14.56 21.92 -10.16
CA GLN A 81 -13.60 21.31 -9.27
C GLN A 81 -12.80 20.19 -9.95
N HIS A 82 -13.43 19.40 -10.83
CA HIS A 82 -12.74 18.42 -11.66
C HIS A 82 -11.68 19.08 -12.56
N VAL A 83 -12.02 20.20 -13.21
CA VAL A 83 -11.08 20.98 -14.03
C VAL A 83 -9.92 21.52 -13.19
N MET A 84 -10.19 22.02 -11.97
CA MET A 84 -9.14 22.47 -11.05
C MET A 84 -8.18 21.34 -10.66
N TRP A 85 -8.67 20.13 -10.46
CA TRP A 85 -7.82 18.96 -10.22
C TRP A 85 -6.93 18.63 -11.42
N LEU A 86 -7.46 18.70 -12.65
CA LEU A 86 -6.64 18.56 -13.85
C LEU A 86 -5.56 19.64 -13.92
N MET A 87 -5.88 20.91 -13.65
CA MET A 87 -4.88 21.99 -13.60
C MET A 87 -3.78 21.71 -12.56
N THR A 88 -4.16 21.21 -11.39
CA THR A 88 -3.23 20.89 -10.29
C THR A 88 -2.31 19.73 -10.65
N SER A 89 -2.81 18.76 -11.41
CA SER A 89 -2.08 17.56 -11.82
C SER A 89 -1.51 17.65 -13.24
N HIS A 90 -1.32 18.86 -13.79
CA HIS A 90 -0.79 19.09 -15.14
C HIS A 90 -1.51 18.27 -16.23
N ASN A 91 -2.84 18.28 -16.17
CA ASN A 91 -3.76 17.56 -17.04
C ASN A 91 -3.69 16.02 -16.93
N SER A 92 -3.11 15.49 -15.86
CA SER A 92 -3.13 14.05 -15.56
C SER A 92 -4.32 13.65 -14.69
N LEU A 93 -4.96 12.53 -15.02
CA LEU A 93 -6.05 11.96 -14.23
C LEU A 93 -5.56 11.24 -12.96
N TYR A 94 -4.30 10.80 -12.95
CA TYR A 94 -3.69 10.07 -11.84
C TYR A 94 -2.21 10.44 -11.70
N LEU A 95 -1.67 10.33 -10.49
CA LEU A 95 -0.25 10.57 -10.17
C LEU A 95 0.52 9.26 -10.00
N SER A 96 -0.19 8.18 -9.73
CA SER A 96 0.35 6.84 -9.58
C SER A 96 1.04 6.37 -10.89
N PRO A 97 2.16 5.63 -10.83
CA PRO A 97 2.87 5.16 -12.02
C PRO A 97 2.18 3.95 -12.67
N LEU A 98 0.90 4.12 -13.07
CA LEU A 98 0.04 3.03 -13.53
C LEU A 98 0.55 2.36 -14.82
N HIS A 99 1.32 3.07 -15.65
CA HIS A 99 1.95 2.54 -16.87
C HIS A 99 2.91 1.36 -16.64
N ARG A 100 3.36 1.14 -15.39
CA ARG A 100 4.23 0.01 -15.01
C ARG A 100 3.45 -1.22 -14.53
N SER A 101 2.14 -1.08 -14.32
CA SER A 101 1.25 -2.20 -14.02
C SER A 101 0.78 -2.78 -15.34
N SER A 102 1.20 -4.00 -15.66
CA SER A 102 0.71 -4.73 -16.82
C SER A 102 -0.80 -4.88 -16.69
N SER A 103 -1.52 -4.09 -17.49
CA SER A 103 -2.99 -3.98 -17.65
C SER A 103 -3.83 -3.60 -16.42
N LEU A 104 -4.25 -2.34 -16.38
CA LEU A 104 -5.39 -1.88 -15.57
C LEU A 104 -6.67 -2.51 -16.13
N HIS A 105 -7.36 -3.33 -15.35
CA HIS A 105 -8.59 -3.99 -15.76
C HIS A 105 -9.80 -3.56 -14.93
N SER A 106 -9.64 -3.32 -13.63
CA SER A 106 -10.74 -2.96 -12.75
C SER A 106 -10.37 -1.74 -11.92
N VAL A 107 -11.13 -0.65 -12.09
CA VAL A 107 -10.90 0.63 -11.43
C VAL A 107 -12.14 1.05 -10.64
N LEU A 108 -11.92 1.61 -9.45
CA LEU A 108 -12.98 2.13 -8.59
C LEU A 108 -12.73 3.62 -8.32
N ASP A 109 -13.75 4.46 -8.55
CA ASP A 109 -13.78 5.87 -8.16
C ASP A 109 -14.83 6.06 -7.04
N VAL A 110 -14.36 6.25 -5.81
CA VAL A 110 -15.23 6.32 -4.63
C VAL A 110 -15.63 7.75 -4.33
N GLY A 111 -16.94 8.00 -4.23
CA GLY A 111 -17.51 9.34 -4.12
C GLY A 111 -17.32 10.13 -5.40
N CYS A 112 -17.77 9.56 -6.52
CA CYS A 112 -17.50 10.05 -7.87
C CYS A 112 -18.22 11.38 -8.20
N GLY A 113 -19.21 11.80 -7.40
CA GLY A 113 -19.98 13.02 -7.62
C GLY A 113 -20.69 13.00 -8.98
N THR A 114 -20.39 13.95 -9.84
CA THR A 114 -20.96 14.00 -11.21
C THR A 114 -20.46 12.89 -12.13
N GLY A 115 -19.43 12.13 -11.72
CA GLY A 115 -18.79 11.11 -12.54
C GLY A 115 -17.76 11.66 -13.53
N ALA A 116 -17.45 12.96 -13.49
CA ALA A 116 -16.55 13.60 -14.45
C ALA A 116 -15.15 12.94 -14.51
N TRP A 117 -14.61 12.52 -13.36
CA TRP A 117 -13.34 11.78 -13.35
C TRP A 117 -13.51 10.35 -13.85
N THR A 118 -14.54 9.66 -13.41
CA THR A 118 -14.86 8.28 -13.79
C THR A 118 -14.96 8.14 -15.31
N ILE A 119 -15.72 9.03 -15.96
CA ILE A 119 -15.92 9.06 -17.41
C ILE A 119 -14.60 9.36 -18.13
N ALA A 120 -13.88 10.40 -17.72
CA ALA A 120 -12.61 10.76 -18.35
C ALA A 120 -11.56 9.65 -18.22
N PHE A 121 -11.55 8.91 -17.11
CA PHE A 121 -10.67 7.77 -16.92
C PHE A 121 -11.06 6.59 -17.81
N ALA A 122 -12.36 6.28 -17.91
CA ALA A 122 -12.89 5.23 -18.76
C ALA A 122 -12.59 5.48 -20.25
N ASP A 123 -12.76 6.72 -20.72
CA ASP A 123 -12.40 7.14 -22.08
C ASP A 123 -10.91 6.96 -22.37
N ALA A 124 -10.05 7.29 -21.40
CA ALA A 124 -8.60 7.17 -21.55
C ALA A 124 -8.09 5.73 -21.47
N HIS A 125 -8.87 4.80 -20.90
CA HIS A 125 -8.51 3.40 -20.68
C HIS A 125 -9.65 2.47 -21.12
N PRO A 126 -9.85 2.28 -22.44
CA PRO A 126 -10.95 1.46 -22.96
C PRO A 126 -10.89 -0.01 -22.53
N ASP A 127 -9.71 -0.50 -22.14
CA ASP A 127 -9.51 -1.87 -21.65
C ASP A 127 -9.82 -2.06 -20.15
N ALA A 128 -10.07 -0.97 -19.42
CA ALA A 128 -10.38 -0.99 -18.00
C ALA A 128 -11.89 -0.86 -17.79
N HIS A 129 -12.46 -1.68 -16.91
CA HIS A 129 -13.80 -1.50 -16.37
C HIS A 129 -13.74 -0.53 -15.19
N VAL A 130 -14.42 0.61 -15.31
CA VAL A 130 -14.38 1.69 -14.32
C VAL A 130 -15.74 1.79 -13.62
N ILE A 131 -15.74 1.63 -12.31
CA ILE A 131 -16.94 1.74 -11.47
C ILE A 131 -16.83 3.05 -10.68
N GLY A 132 -17.81 3.94 -10.81
CA GLY A 132 -17.98 5.09 -9.93
C GLY A 132 -19.05 4.81 -8.88
N THR A 133 -18.76 5.06 -7.60
CA THR A 133 -19.76 4.96 -6.53
C THR A 133 -20.06 6.34 -5.94
N ASP A 134 -21.33 6.61 -5.63
CA ASP A 134 -21.73 7.82 -4.92
C ASP A 134 -23.05 7.60 -4.16
N LEU A 135 -23.34 8.43 -3.15
CA LEU A 135 -24.63 8.42 -2.46
C LEU A 135 -25.76 8.95 -3.35
N SER A 136 -25.44 9.79 -4.33
CA SER A 136 -26.40 10.45 -5.21
C SER A 136 -26.35 9.91 -6.63
N PRO A 137 -27.47 9.46 -7.22
CA PRO A 137 -27.56 9.10 -8.63
C PRO A 137 -27.71 10.36 -9.50
N VAL A 138 -26.64 11.14 -9.65
CA VAL A 138 -26.62 12.41 -10.42
C VAL A 138 -25.75 12.36 -11.66
N GLN A 139 -25.22 11.18 -11.99
CA GLN A 139 -24.32 10.96 -13.12
C GLN A 139 -25.12 10.93 -14.44
N PRO A 140 -24.49 11.29 -15.58
CA PRO A 140 -25.17 11.30 -16.87
C PRO A 140 -25.56 9.88 -17.33
N ALA A 141 -26.63 9.79 -18.13
CA ALA A 141 -27.11 8.52 -18.67
C ALA A 141 -26.25 7.97 -19.82
N PHE A 142 -25.60 8.84 -20.59
CA PHE A 142 -24.74 8.45 -21.70
C PHE A 142 -23.28 8.50 -21.29
N VAL A 143 -22.68 7.32 -21.15
CA VAL A 143 -21.33 7.11 -20.61
C VAL A 143 -20.57 6.12 -21.49
N PRO A 144 -19.23 6.04 -21.38
CA PRO A 144 -18.44 5.03 -22.08
C PRO A 144 -18.92 3.61 -21.74
N PRO A 145 -18.84 2.64 -22.68
CA PRO A 145 -19.36 1.29 -22.48
C PRO A 145 -18.63 0.49 -21.39
N ASN A 146 -17.46 0.96 -20.97
CA ASN A 146 -16.64 0.40 -19.89
C ASN A 146 -16.79 1.16 -18.56
N CYS A 147 -17.77 2.06 -18.46
CA CYS A 147 -18.06 2.87 -17.27
C CYS A 147 -19.41 2.46 -16.66
N GLU A 148 -19.44 2.22 -15.36
CA GLU A 148 -20.64 1.89 -14.59
C GLU A 148 -20.75 2.81 -13.36
N PHE A 149 -21.97 3.17 -12.97
CA PHE A 149 -22.24 3.95 -11.76
C PHE A 149 -23.15 3.18 -10.81
N LEU A 150 -22.78 3.15 -9.53
CA LEU A 150 -23.53 2.49 -8.48
C LEU A 150 -23.86 3.48 -7.35
N VAL A 151 -25.11 3.44 -6.89
CA VAL A 151 -25.47 4.17 -5.66
C VAL A 151 -24.98 3.36 -4.47
N ASP A 152 -23.96 3.86 -3.78
CA ASP A 152 -23.37 3.17 -2.64
C ASP A 152 -22.79 4.14 -1.60
N ASN A 153 -22.81 3.71 -0.35
CA ASN A 153 -22.25 4.46 0.77
C ASN A 153 -20.84 3.93 1.06
N ALA A 154 -19.83 4.76 0.84
CA ALA A 154 -18.42 4.42 1.05
C ALA A 154 -18.08 3.94 2.47
N GLU A 155 -18.91 4.27 3.48
CA GLU A 155 -18.74 3.83 4.87
C GLU A 155 -19.40 2.50 5.20
N ARG A 156 -20.17 1.92 4.28
CA ARG A 156 -20.69 0.55 4.40
C ARG A 156 -19.66 -0.46 3.90
N ASP A 157 -19.95 -1.74 4.15
CA ASP A 157 -19.12 -2.82 3.66
C ASP A 157 -19.24 -2.92 2.14
N TRP A 158 -18.11 -2.90 1.45
CA TRP A 158 -18.08 -2.89 -0.01
C TRP A 158 -18.40 -4.27 -0.59
N ALA A 159 -19.57 -4.40 -1.22
CA ALA A 159 -20.12 -5.67 -1.70
C ALA A 159 -19.89 -5.91 -3.21
N PHE A 160 -18.64 -5.85 -3.68
CA PHE A 160 -18.31 -6.05 -5.11
C PHE A 160 -18.19 -7.53 -5.53
N GLY A 161 -18.86 -8.46 -4.83
CA GLY A 161 -18.86 -9.88 -5.20
C GLY A 161 -17.48 -10.55 -5.22
N GLY A 162 -16.53 -10.07 -4.40
CA GLY A 162 -15.15 -10.57 -4.37
C GLY A 162 -14.22 -9.96 -5.43
N ARG A 163 -14.71 -9.10 -6.32
CA ARG A 163 -13.90 -8.33 -7.27
C ARG A 163 -12.80 -7.55 -6.53
N LYS A 164 -11.62 -7.52 -7.14
CA LYS A 164 -10.49 -6.69 -6.69
C LYS A 164 -10.17 -5.64 -7.74
N PHE A 165 -9.65 -4.52 -7.29
CA PHE A 165 -9.34 -3.36 -8.13
C PHE A 165 -7.83 -3.20 -8.29
N ASP A 166 -7.41 -2.90 -9.52
CA ASP A 166 -6.03 -2.55 -9.83
C ASP A 166 -5.74 -1.09 -9.45
N PHE A 167 -6.78 -0.26 -9.43
CA PHE A 167 -6.69 1.13 -9.02
C PHE A 167 -7.96 1.56 -8.27
N ILE A 168 -7.76 2.19 -7.12
CA ILE A 168 -8.82 2.86 -6.36
C ILE A 168 -8.46 4.33 -6.27
N HIS A 169 -9.36 5.18 -6.72
CA HIS A 169 -9.27 6.62 -6.65
C HIS A 169 -10.37 7.15 -5.75
N ALA A 170 -10.05 8.15 -4.93
CA ALA A 170 -11.02 8.92 -4.17
C ALA A 170 -10.54 10.35 -3.99
N ARG A 171 -11.46 11.31 -4.03
CA ARG A 171 -11.12 12.73 -3.81
C ARG A 171 -12.24 13.48 -3.12
N MET A 172 -11.85 14.48 -2.33
CA MET A 172 -12.75 15.45 -1.69
C MET A 172 -13.79 14.81 -0.77
N LEU A 173 -13.45 13.70 -0.10
CA LEU A 173 -14.35 13.02 0.83
C LEU A 173 -14.24 13.56 2.28
N CYS A 174 -13.42 14.59 2.52
CA CYS A 174 -13.16 15.20 3.83
C CYS A 174 -14.40 15.67 4.62
N MET A 175 -15.55 15.83 3.94
CA MET A 175 -16.83 16.23 4.54
C MET A 175 -17.85 15.07 4.64
N GLY A 176 -17.48 13.84 4.27
CA GLY A 176 -18.40 12.70 4.20
C GLY A 176 -17.95 11.43 4.91
N ILE A 177 -16.67 11.30 5.25
CA ILE A 177 -16.13 10.09 5.92
C ILE A 177 -15.93 10.36 7.41
N HIS A 178 -16.56 9.55 8.25
CA HIS A 178 -16.46 9.60 9.72
C HIS A 178 -15.33 8.71 10.23
N ASP A 179 -15.13 7.53 9.65
CA ASP A 179 -14.06 6.59 10.02
C ASP A 179 -13.06 6.36 8.87
N TRP A 180 -12.13 7.32 8.71
CA TRP A 180 -11.02 7.20 7.78
C TRP A 180 -10.16 5.93 7.97
N PRO A 181 -9.78 5.51 9.20
CA PRO A 181 -9.12 4.22 9.40
C PRO A 181 -9.85 3.03 8.78
N ARG A 182 -11.19 2.96 8.93
CA ARG A 182 -12.00 1.92 8.29
C ARG A 182 -12.01 2.07 6.79
N PHE A 183 -12.26 3.27 6.27
CA PHE A 183 -12.24 3.53 4.83
C PHE A 183 -10.92 3.08 4.18
N LEU A 184 -9.77 3.44 4.77
CA LEU A 184 -8.46 3.03 4.27
C LEU A 184 -8.24 1.50 4.34
N ARG A 185 -8.79 0.82 5.37
CA ARG A 185 -8.81 -0.65 5.43
C ARG A 185 -9.64 -1.25 4.29
N GLN A 186 -10.81 -0.68 3.97
CA GLN A 186 -11.63 -1.15 2.85
C GLN A 186 -10.91 -1.00 1.52
N CYS A 187 -10.23 0.14 1.29
CA CYS A 187 -9.37 0.31 0.12
C CYS A 187 -8.30 -0.78 0.06
N TRP A 188 -7.59 -1.04 1.16
CA TRP A 188 -6.57 -2.10 1.22
C TRP A 188 -7.15 -3.48 0.90
N GLU A 189 -8.29 -3.84 1.49
CA GLU A 189 -8.92 -5.15 1.31
C GLU A 189 -9.41 -5.37 -0.12
N ASN A 190 -9.90 -4.32 -0.77
CA ASN A 190 -10.46 -4.39 -2.13
C ASN A 190 -9.43 -4.16 -3.24
N LEU A 191 -8.22 -3.70 -2.92
CA LEU A 191 -7.12 -3.67 -3.90
C LEU A 191 -6.60 -5.08 -4.22
N ALA A 192 -6.36 -5.32 -5.50
CA ALA A 192 -5.56 -6.44 -5.97
C ALA A 192 -4.11 -6.31 -5.46
N PRO A 193 -3.37 -7.42 -5.26
CA PRO A 193 -1.94 -7.33 -4.99
C PRO A 193 -1.22 -6.58 -6.13
N GLY A 194 -0.43 -5.56 -5.79
CA GLY A 194 0.18 -4.67 -6.78
C GLY A 194 -0.70 -3.48 -7.19
N GLY A 195 -1.97 -3.44 -6.78
CA GLY A 195 -2.88 -2.34 -7.09
C GLY A 195 -2.54 -1.04 -6.36
N TRP A 196 -3.02 0.08 -6.90
CA TRP A 196 -2.72 1.44 -6.42
C TRP A 196 -3.94 2.10 -5.76
N LEU A 197 -3.69 2.83 -4.66
CA LEU A 197 -4.64 3.75 -4.05
C LEU A 197 -4.17 5.19 -4.31
N GLU A 198 -5.07 6.04 -4.77
CA GLU A 198 -4.85 7.49 -4.86
C GLU A 198 -5.94 8.27 -4.13
N LEU A 199 -5.53 9.16 -3.22
CA LEU A 199 -6.41 9.99 -2.41
C LEU A 199 -6.06 11.46 -2.63
N ARG A 200 -7.06 12.32 -2.86
CA ARG A 200 -6.86 13.76 -3.05
C ARG A 200 -7.82 14.57 -2.18
N GLU A 201 -7.30 15.14 -1.10
CA GLU A 201 -8.12 15.80 -0.09
C GLU A 201 -7.77 17.27 0.10
N ILE A 202 -8.78 18.04 0.52
CA ILE A 202 -8.67 19.40 1.02
C ILE A 202 -8.80 19.38 2.54
N THR A 203 -8.21 20.36 3.24
CA THR A 203 -8.42 20.52 4.68
C THR A 203 -9.10 21.82 5.04
N PHE A 204 -9.92 21.79 6.09
CA PHE A 204 -10.33 22.97 6.83
C PHE A 204 -9.47 23.10 8.11
N PRO A 205 -9.06 24.31 8.52
CA PRO A 205 -9.44 25.57 7.91
C PRO A 205 -8.57 25.96 6.70
N TRP A 206 -9.11 26.85 5.86
CA TRP A 206 -8.36 27.66 4.90
C TRP A 206 -7.25 28.43 5.63
N ARG A 207 -6.20 28.78 4.90
CA ARG A 207 -5.03 29.46 5.44
C ARG A 207 -4.76 30.73 4.66
N SER A 208 -3.88 31.56 5.19
CA SER A 208 -3.32 32.71 4.50
C SER A 208 -1.80 32.63 4.52
N VAL A 209 -1.16 33.15 3.47
CA VAL A 209 0.29 33.43 3.50
C VAL A 209 0.59 34.76 4.19
N ASP A 210 -0.41 35.62 4.37
CA ASP A 210 -0.28 36.84 5.15
C ASP A 210 -0.33 36.51 6.65
N GLY A 211 0.53 37.18 7.42
CA GLY A 211 0.60 37.03 8.88
C GLY A 211 0.18 38.30 9.63
N GLY A 212 0.00 38.17 10.94
CA GLY A 212 -0.25 39.29 11.85
C GLY A 212 -1.60 39.98 11.59
N GLN A 213 -1.60 41.31 11.75
CA GLN A 213 -2.81 42.14 11.67
C GLN A 213 -3.55 42.06 10.32
N ALA A 214 -2.88 41.65 9.24
CA ALA A 214 -3.50 41.56 7.90
C ALA A 214 -4.66 40.54 7.84
N VAL A 215 -4.60 39.50 8.68
CA VAL A 215 -5.57 38.39 8.71
C VAL A 215 -6.29 38.27 10.05
N GLU A 216 -5.97 39.15 11.01
CA GLU A 216 -6.65 39.21 12.29
C GLU A 216 -8.14 39.53 12.08
N GLY A 217 -9.00 38.74 12.70
CA GLY A 217 -10.45 38.88 12.55
C GLY A 217 -10.99 38.60 11.14
N SER A 218 -10.21 37.98 10.24
CA SER A 218 -10.65 37.63 8.89
C SER A 218 -11.96 36.82 8.89
N PRO A 219 -13.05 37.35 8.30
CA PRO A 219 -14.30 36.61 8.18
C PRO A 219 -14.17 35.28 7.44
N LEU A 220 -13.33 35.19 6.40
CA LEU A 220 -13.13 33.93 5.68
C LEU A 220 -12.49 32.85 6.57
N LEU A 221 -11.45 33.22 7.33
CA LEU A 221 -10.78 32.26 8.23
C LEU A 221 -11.69 31.86 9.38
N LYS A 222 -12.48 32.80 9.91
CA LYS A 222 -13.53 32.51 10.91
C LYS A 222 -14.57 31.55 10.36
N TRP A 223 -15.15 31.84 9.20
CA TRP A 223 -16.10 30.97 8.51
C TRP A 223 -15.53 29.56 8.33
N SER A 224 -14.28 29.48 7.88
CA SER A 224 -13.60 28.21 7.67
C SER A 224 -13.37 27.41 8.96
N GLU A 225 -13.12 28.09 10.06
CA GLU A 225 -13.01 27.48 11.38
C GLU A 225 -14.39 27.03 11.89
N ASP A 226 -15.44 27.78 11.58
CA ASP A 226 -16.82 27.40 11.87
C ASP A 226 -17.21 26.11 11.12
N VAL A 227 -16.82 25.95 9.84
CA VAL A 227 -16.95 24.67 9.10
C VAL A 227 -16.26 23.54 9.83
N ARG A 228 -15.00 23.73 10.24
CA ARG A 228 -14.22 22.72 10.96
C ARG A 228 -14.91 22.32 12.27
N ARG A 229 -15.39 23.28 13.05
CA ARG A 229 -16.07 23.04 14.34
C ARG A 229 -17.42 22.36 14.16
N GLY A 230 -18.20 22.77 13.16
CA GLY A 230 -19.50 22.16 12.85
C GLY A 230 -19.32 20.72 12.38
N ALA A 231 -18.39 20.46 11.46
CA ALA A 231 -18.05 19.12 11.02
C ALA A 231 -17.56 18.22 12.17
N ALA A 232 -16.71 18.74 13.06
CA ALA A 232 -16.27 17.98 14.24
C ALA A 232 -17.43 17.60 15.17
N ARG A 233 -18.44 18.45 15.33
CA ARG A 233 -19.66 18.13 16.09
C ARG A 233 -20.56 17.11 15.38
N ALA A 234 -20.43 17.00 14.06
CA ALA A 234 -21.02 15.93 13.25
C ALA A 234 -20.22 14.62 13.27
N GLY A 235 -19.06 14.58 13.96
CA GLY A 235 -18.18 13.41 14.00
C GLY A 235 -17.22 13.32 12.81
N ILE A 236 -17.07 14.39 12.02
CA ILE A 236 -16.21 14.43 10.83
C ILE A 236 -14.93 15.21 11.15
N ASP A 237 -13.77 14.58 10.94
CA ASP A 237 -12.47 15.24 11.00
C ASP A 237 -12.02 15.73 9.62
N THR A 238 -12.28 17.01 9.36
CA THR A 238 -11.86 17.73 8.13
C THR A 238 -10.34 17.92 8.01
N THR A 239 -9.55 17.43 8.98
CA THR A 239 -8.09 17.42 8.95
C THR A 239 -7.48 16.02 8.89
N ALA A 240 -8.30 14.97 8.84
CA ALA A 240 -7.87 13.57 8.93
C ALA A 240 -6.78 13.20 7.90
N CYS A 241 -6.83 13.78 6.70
CA CYS A 241 -5.83 13.49 5.66
C CYS A 241 -4.39 13.83 6.07
N ARG A 242 -4.17 14.66 7.10
CA ARG A 242 -2.84 14.94 7.66
C ARG A 242 -2.16 13.70 8.23
N SER A 243 -2.93 12.72 8.71
CA SER A 243 -2.41 11.48 9.32
C SER A 243 -2.40 10.29 8.36
N PHE A 244 -2.91 10.40 7.13
CA PHE A 244 -3.03 9.24 6.22
C PHE A 244 -1.72 8.50 6.02
N GLU A 245 -0.59 9.19 5.96
CA GLU A 245 0.74 8.56 5.87
C GLU A 245 0.96 7.50 6.96
N THR A 246 0.62 7.81 8.21
CA THR A 246 0.73 6.87 9.33
C THR A 246 -0.19 5.67 9.15
N HIS A 247 -1.44 5.90 8.71
CA HIS A 247 -2.45 4.85 8.57
C HIS A 247 -2.13 3.93 7.38
N LEU A 248 -1.74 4.50 6.25
CA LEU A 248 -1.33 3.77 5.05
C LEU A 248 -0.10 2.91 5.33
N ASN A 249 0.90 3.45 6.03
CA ASN A 249 2.08 2.67 6.46
C ASN A 249 1.70 1.52 7.41
N ALA A 250 0.78 1.76 8.36
CA ALA A 250 0.33 0.74 9.30
C ALA A 250 -0.42 -0.42 8.61
N LEU A 251 -1.12 -0.15 7.50
CA LEU A 251 -1.78 -1.17 6.67
C LEU A 251 -0.80 -1.97 5.81
N GLY A 252 0.43 -1.49 5.63
CA GLY A 252 1.46 -2.16 4.84
C GLY A 252 1.52 -1.71 3.38
N PHE A 253 0.95 -0.55 3.04
CA PHE A 253 1.17 0.06 1.73
C PHE A 253 2.65 0.38 1.50
N VAL A 254 3.11 0.20 0.26
CA VAL A 254 4.47 0.51 -0.19
C VAL A 254 4.44 1.59 -1.28
N ASN A 255 5.61 2.09 -1.68
CA ASN A 255 5.73 3.15 -2.68
C ASN A 255 4.89 4.40 -2.36
N LEU A 256 4.73 4.71 -1.07
CA LEU A 256 3.96 5.84 -0.60
C LEU A 256 4.61 7.16 -1.04
N ARG A 257 3.84 7.97 -1.75
CA ARG A 257 4.20 9.35 -2.11
C ARG A 257 3.14 10.29 -1.60
N LYS A 258 3.59 11.35 -0.93
CA LYS A 258 2.77 12.43 -0.41
C LYS A 258 3.16 13.74 -1.11
N GLU A 259 2.17 14.45 -1.62
CA GLU A 259 2.31 15.81 -2.13
C GLU A 259 1.36 16.74 -1.39
N GLN A 260 1.80 17.99 -1.19
CA GLN A 260 1.03 19.02 -0.48
C GLN A 260 0.93 20.31 -1.28
N PRO A 261 0.24 20.30 -2.43
CA PRO A 261 -0.06 21.52 -3.17
C PRO A 261 -1.09 22.37 -2.41
N ALA A 262 -1.41 23.52 -2.98
CA ALA A 262 -2.44 24.40 -2.44
C ALA A 262 -3.30 24.98 -3.58
N TRP A 263 -4.58 25.19 -3.29
CA TRP A 263 -5.44 26.01 -4.14
C TRP A 263 -5.45 27.45 -3.64
N PRO A 264 -4.81 28.39 -4.34
CA PRO A 264 -4.88 29.80 -3.98
C PRO A 264 -6.29 30.34 -4.24
N LEU A 265 -6.75 31.32 -3.48
CA LEU A 265 -7.99 32.05 -3.78
C LEU A 265 -7.66 33.38 -4.46
N GLY A 266 -8.08 33.52 -5.71
CA GLY A 266 -7.83 34.72 -6.52
C GLY A 266 -6.51 34.69 -7.28
N THR A 267 -6.18 35.81 -7.94
CA THR A 267 -5.10 35.89 -8.93
C THR A 267 -3.78 36.43 -8.37
N TRP A 268 -3.58 36.36 -7.06
CA TRP A 268 -2.37 36.83 -6.39
C TRP A 268 -1.10 35.99 -6.65
N PRO A 269 -1.16 34.67 -6.90
CA PRO A 269 0.04 33.90 -7.18
C PRO A 269 0.75 34.37 -8.45
N ARG A 270 2.06 34.12 -8.50
CA ARG A 270 2.85 34.31 -9.72
C ARG A 270 2.61 33.13 -10.67
N GLY A 271 2.65 33.42 -11.97
CA GLY A 271 2.47 32.44 -13.04
C GLY A 271 1.05 32.43 -13.63
N GLN A 272 0.95 32.10 -14.93
CA GLN A 272 -0.33 32.16 -15.64
C GLN A 272 -1.27 31.02 -15.23
N MET A 273 -0.72 29.83 -14.97
CA MET A 273 -1.52 28.66 -14.57
C MET A 273 -2.08 28.85 -13.16
N GLU A 274 -1.25 29.33 -12.23
CA GLU A 274 -1.59 29.56 -10.83
C GLU A 274 -2.67 30.65 -10.70
N LYS A 275 -2.61 31.69 -11.53
CA LYS A 275 -3.68 32.70 -11.61
C LYS A 275 -4.99 32.14 -12.15
N ARG A 276 -4.94 31.27 -13.16
CA ARG A 276 -6.14 30.59 -13.70
C ARG A 276 -6.76 29.67 -12.66
N LEU A 277 -5.93 28.84 -12.01
CA LEU A 277 -6.35 27.97 -10.92
C LEU A 277 -6.94 28.77 -9.77
N GLY A 278 -6.31 29.89 -9.38
CA GLY A 278 -6.80 30.71 -8.29
C GLY A 278 -8.10 31.45 -8.58
N LYS A 279 -8.31 31.87 -9.83
CA LYS A 279 -9.62 32.39 -10.28
C LYS A 279 -10.69 31.29 -10.21
N ALA A 280 -10.40 30.09 -10.71
CA ALA A 280 -11.33 28.96 -10.66
C ALA A 280 -11.65 28.55 -9.21
N ALA A 281 -10.65 28.52 -8.32
CA ALA A 281 -10.83 28.21 -6.91
C ALA A 281 -11.71 29.23 -6.19
N LEU A 282 -11.57 30.53 -6.52
CA LEU A 282 -12.43 31.59 -5.98
C LEU A 282 -13.89 31.37 -6.37
N GLU A 283 -14.14 31.12 -7.65
CA GLU A 283 -15.50 30.84 -8.18
C GLU A 283 -16.08 29.55 -7.60
N ASN A 284 -15.25 28.51 -7.47
CA ASN A 284 -15.63 27.24 -6.88
C ASN A 284 -16.06 27.39 -5.41
N LEU A 285 -15.25 28.07 -4.60
CA LEU A 285 -15.58 28.28 -3.19
C LEU A 285 -16.79 29.21 -3.05
N GLU A 286 -16.86 30.30 -3.82
CA GLU A 286 -17.98 31.23 -3.76
C GLU A 286 -19.33 30.53 -4.00
N SER A 287 -19.39 29.68 -5.02
CA SER A 287 -20.58 28.86 -5.33
C SER A 287 -20.87 27.79 -4.27
N GLY A 288 -19.83 27.36 -3.54
CA GLY A 288 -19.90 26.34 -2.50
C GLY A 288 -20.19 26.87 -1.09
N LEU A 289 -20.02 28.16 -0.81
CA LEU A 289 -20.15 28.71 0.55
C LEU A 289 -21.52 28.38 1.17
N GLN A 290 -22.61 28.58 0.41
CA GLN A 290 -23.94 28.22 0.88
C GLN A 290 -24.07 26.71 1.11
N ALA A 291 -23.67 25.90 0.13
CA ALA A 291 -23.75 24.44 0.17
C ALA A 291 -23.04 23.85 1.40
N ILE A 292 -21.83 24.33 1.69
CA ILE A 292 -21.01 23.90 2.82
C ILE A 292 -21.59 24.36 4.15
N SER A 293 -22.11 25.59 4.22
CA SER A 293 -22.49 26.22 5.48
C SER A 293 -23.87 25.79 5.97
N THR A 294 -24.87 25.71 5.09
CA THR A 294 -26.28 25.69 5.49
C THR A 294 -26.60 24.57 6.47
N ALA A 295 -26.32 23.31 6.12
CA ALA A 295 -26.60 22.18 7.00
C ALA A 295 -25.64 22.14 8.20
N VAL A 296 -24.35 22.37 7.97
CA VAL A 296 -23.32 22.26 9.00
C VAL A 296 -23.53 23.30 10.12
N PHE A 297 -23.82 24.54 9.77
CA PHE A 297 -23.94 25.64 10.73
C PHE A 297 -25.28 25.62 11.46
N SER A 298 -26.37 25.32 10.75
CA SER A 298 -27.69 25.26 11.39
C SER A 298 -27.77 24.06 12.35
N ARG A 299 -27.47 22.85 11.89
CA ARG A 299 -27.66 21.62 12.65
C ARG A 299 -26.66 21.48 13.81
N TYR A 300 -25.41 21.85 13.61
CA TYR A 300 -24.34 21.55 14.58
C TYR A 300 -23.80 22.77 15.32
N LEU A 301 -23.95 23.98 14.79
CA LEU A 301 -23.57 25.21 15.49
C LEU A 301 -24.78 25.96 16.08
N GLY A 302 -26.01 25.57 15.73
CA GLY A 302 -27.23 26.24 16.20
C GLY A 302 -27.36 27.67 15.69
N MET A 303 -26.70 28.00 14.58
CA MET A 303 -26.76 29.34 14.00
C MET A 303 -28.12 29.56 13.34
N SER A 304 -28.69 30.75 13.54
CA SER A 304 -29.89 31.16 12.82
C SER A 304 -29.58 31.35 11.33
N ARG A 305 -30.61 31.29 10.48
CA ARG A 305 -30.48 31.50 9.04
C ARG A 305 -29.80 32.84 8.72
N GLU A 306 -30.20 33.91 9.41
CA GLU A 306 -29.68 35.26 9.22
C GLU A 306 -28.19 35.33 9.59
N SER A 307 -27.78 34.63 10.65
CA SER A 307 -26.37 34.54 11.07
C SER A 307 -25.52 33.76 10.05
N ILE A 308 -26.07 32.70 9.46
CA ILE A 308 -25.42 31.94 8.39
C ILE A 308 -25.24 32.82 7.14
N GLU A 309 -26.31 33.48 6.70
CA GLU A 309 -26.29 34.37 5.54
C GLU A 309 -25.28 35.52 5.73
N LEU A 310 -25.26 36.14 6.92
CA LEU A 310 -24.27 37.17 7.26
C LEU A 310 -22.83 36.63 7.21
N SER A 311 -22.58 35.45 7.79
CA SER A 311 -21.25 34.82 7.77
C SER A 311 -20.78 34.52 6.34
N ILE A 312 -21.67 34.03 5.48
CA ILE A 312 -21.37 33.80 4.06
C ILE A 312 -21.04 35.13 3.35
N MET A 313 -21.87 36.16 3.53
CA MET A 313 -21.66 37.47 2.91
C MET A 313 -20.33 38.10 3.32
N GLU A 314 -19.98 38.04 4.61
CA GLU A 314 -18.72 38.56 5.11
C GLU A 314 -17.51 37.76 4.57
N ALA A 315 -17.61 36.43 4.51
CA ALA A 315 -16.57 35.58 3.94
C ALA A 315 -16.39 35.85 2.43
N GLN A 316 -17.48 36.02 1.66
CA GLN A 316 -17.45 36.39 0.24
C GLN A 316 -16.75 37.72 0.01
N ARG A 317 -17.02 38.72 0.85
CA ARG A 317 -16.34 40.02 0.76
C ARG A 317 -14.84 39.90 1.07
N ASP A 318 -14.49 39.11 2.07
CA ASP A 318 -13.11 38.95 2.54
C ASP A 318 -12.24 38.18 1.54
N MET A 319 -12.75 37.09 0.95
CA MET A 319 -12.01 36.32 -0.07
C MET A 319 -11.73 37.10 -1.37
N ARG A 320 -12.53 38.13 -1.66
CA ARG A 320 -12.35 39.01 -2.82
C ARG A 320 -11.39 40.17 -2.54
N ASN A 321 -10.93 40.33 -1.30
CA ASN A 321 -10.03 41.41 -0.94
C ASN A 321 -8.65 41.17 -1.59
N PRO A 322 -8.21 42.04 -2.53
CA PRO A 322 -6.95 41.85 -3.25
C PRO A 322 -5.71 42.02 -2.35
N THR A 323 -5.85 42.51 -1.12
CA THR A 323 -4.75 42.65 -0.16
C THR A 323 -4.58 41.42 0.72
N LYS A 324 -5.40 40.37 0.53
CA LYS A 324 -5.37 39.15 1.34
C LYS A 324 -5.19 37.92 0.45
N HIS A 325 -4.32 37.02 0.87
CA HIS A 325 -3.76 35.96 0.05
C HIS A 325 -4.04 34.59 0.69
N TYR A 326 -5.27 34.15 0.49
CA TYR A 326 -5.75 32.89 1.04
C TYR A 326 -5.42 31.69 0.16
N TYR A 327 -5.33 30.51 0.78
CA TYR A 327 -5.19 29.25 0.08
C TYR A 327 -5.79 28.08 0.89
N ALA A 328 -6.22 27.05 0.18
CA ALA A 328 -6.61 25.77 0.76
C ALA A 328 -5.42 24.81 0.72
N PRO A 329 -4.99 24.24 1.86
CA PRO A 329 -4.02 23.16 1.86
C PRO A 329 -4.64 21.90 1.27
N LEU A 330 -3.90 21.24 0.37
CA LEU A 330 -4.29 19.96 -0.21
C LEU A 330 -3.31 18.86 0.22
N TYR A 331 -3.80 17.63 0.20
CA TYR A 331 -3.02 16.43 0.51
C TYR A 331 -3.31 15.37 -0.54
N LEU A 332 -2.29 15.04 -1.32
CA LEU A 332 -2.39 14.02 -2.36
C LEU A 332 -1.50 12.85 -1.94
N TYR A 333 -2.11 11.68 -1.87
CA TYR A 333 -1.43 10.42 -1.53
C TYR A 333 -1.55 9.46 -2.70
N SER A 334 -0.45 8.82 -3.06
CA SER A 334 -0.46 7.64 -3.91
C SER A 334 0.36 6.54 -3.23
N CYS A 335 -0.15 5.33 -3.22
CA CYS A 335 0.54 4.19 -2.62
C CYS A 335 0.07 2.87 -3.23
N GLN A 336 0.91 1.84 -3.13
CA GLN A 336 0.69 0.56 -3.77
C GLN A 336 0.52 -0.54 -2.72
N LYS A 337 -0.48 -1.40 -2.89
CA LYS A 337 -0.55 -2.66 -2.15
C LYS A 337 0.59 -3.56 -2.65
N PRO A 338 1.40 -4.17 -1.76
CA PRO A 338 2.47 -5.05 -2.20
C PRO A 338 1.96 -6.15 -3.14
N ALA A 339 2.73 -6.48 -4.18
CA ALA A 339 2.43 -7.62 -5.03
C ALA A 339 2.44 -8.91 -4.18
N SER A 340 1.60 -9.89 -4.54
CA SER A 340 1.49 -11.18 -3.82
C SER A 340 2.82 -11.92 -3.71
N ASN A 341 3.75 -11.67 -4.65
CA ASN A 341 5.14 -12.07 -4.58
C ASN A 341 6.00 -11.02 -3.86
N VAL A 342 5.66 -10.64 -2.63
CA VAL A 342 6.64 -9.97 -1.77
C VAL A 342 7.78 -10.97 -1.61
N ALA A 343 8.94 -10.67 -2.20
CA ALA A 343 10.15 -11.46 -1.98
C ALA A 343 10.39 -11.49 -0.47
N LEU A 344 10.06 -12.62 0.15
CA LEU A 344 10.13 -12.73 1.59
C LEU A 344 11.61 -12.73 1.98
N ASN A 345 11.98 -11.78 2.81
CA ASN A 345 13.32 -11.72 3.38
C ASN A 345 13.46 -12.90 4.35
N ARG A 346 14.21 -13.91 3.94
CA ARG A 346 14.56 -15.03 4.80
C ARG A 346 15.41 -14.53 5.96
N CYS A 347 15.19 -15.08 7.15
CA CYS A 347 16.03 -14.76 8.30
C CYS A 347 17.49 -15.00 7.95
N ALA A 348 18.33 -13.97 8.10
CA ALA A 348 19.75 -14.04 7.76
C ALA A 348 20.49 -15.18 8.48
N ARG A 349 20.01 -15.60 9.67
CA ARG A 349 20.62 -16.66 10.48
C ARG A 349 20.15 -18.07 10.08
N CYS A 350 18.85 -18.35 10.10
CA CYS A 350 18.35 -19.72 9.88
C CYS A 350 17.96 -20.01 8.43
N ARG A 351 17.65 -18.98 7.64
CA ARG A 351 17.07 -19.07 6.29
C ARG A 351 15.74 -19.85 6.16
N THR A 352 15.21 -20.42 7.25
CA THR A 352 13.99 -21.24 7.26
C THR A 352 12.72 -20.39 7.34
N THR A 353 12.69 -19.38 8.22
CA THR A 353 11.58 -18.43 8.37
C THR A 353 11.77 -17.24 7.44
N ALA A 354 10.70 -16.72 6.86
CA ALA A 354 10.74 -15.59 5.94
C ALA A 354 9.72 -14.50 6.31
N TYR A 355 10.03 -13.24 6.01
CA TYR A 355 9.27 -12.07 6.44
C TYR A 355 9.01 -11.12 5.27
N CYS A 356 7.81 -10.56 5.19
CA CYS A 356 7.48 -9.53 4.19
C CYS A 356 8.16 -8.18 4.47
N SER A 357 8.62 -7.93 5.71
CA SER A 357 9.31 -6.71 6.10
C SER A 357 10.18 -6.89 7.36
N LYS A 358 11.07 -5.94 7.63
CA LYS A 358 11.85 -5.88 8.88
C LYS A 358 10.95 -5.68 10.10
N ALA A 359 9.84 -4.95 9.96
CA ALA A 359 8.88 -4.76 11.04
C ALA A 359 8.21 -6.08 11.46
N CYS A 360 7.77 -6.88 10.49
CA CYS A 360 7.22 -8.21 10.73
C CYS A 360 8.26 -9.16 11.36
N GLN A 361 9.52 -9.06 10.94
CA GLN A 361 10.61 -9.80 11.58
C GLN A 361 10.78 -9.40 13.05
N THR A 362 10.85 -8.10 13.36
CA THR A 362 11.00 -7.60 14.73
C THR A 362 9.83 -8.02 15.63
N ALA A 363 8.60 -7.93 15.12
CA ALA A 363 7.41 -8.34 15.85
C ALA A 363 7.39 -9.85 16.17
N HIS A 364 7.81 -10.70 15.21
CA HIS A 364 7.86 -12.15 15.42
C HIS A 364 9.14 -12.62 16.14
N TRP A 365 10.18 -11.80 16.23
CA TRP A 365 11.49 -12.19 16.78
C TRP A 365 11.44 -12.81 18.19
N PRO A 366 10.64 -12.30 19.16
CA PRO A 366 10.54 -12.90 20.49
C PRO A 366 10.15 -14.38 20.48
N ALA A 367 9.30 -14.80 19.55
CA ALA A 367 8.89 -16.20 19.37
C ALA A 367 9.88 -16.98 18.50
N HIS A 368 10.39 -16.37 17.41
CA HIS A 368 11.30 -17.05 16.49
C HIS A 368 12.67 -17.35 17.09
N LYS A 369 13.21 -16.47 17.96
CA LYS A 369 14.59 -16.57 18.48
C LYS A 369 14.92 -17.91 19.15
N ALA A 370 13.94 -18.55 19.79
CA ALA A 370 14.11 -19.84 20.46
C ALA A 370 14.40 -20.99 19.48
N ASN A 371 13.89 -20.89 18.25
CA ASN A 371 13.97 -21.93 17.23
C ASN A 371 14.87 -21.56 16.04
N CYS A 372 15.46 -20.36 16.05
CA CYS A 372 16.29 -19.85 14.97
C CYS A 372 17.70 -20.50 14.97
N LYS A 373 17.84 -21.66 14.33
CA LYS A 373 19.11 -22.39 14.17
C LYS A 373 19.73 -22.16 12.79
N ARG A 374 21.04 -21.93 12.73
CA ARG A 374 21.77 -21.88 11.46
C ARG A 374 21.65 -23.25 10.76
N PRO A 375 21.42 -23.30 9.44
CA PRO A 375 21.31 -24.56 8.71
C PRO A 375 22.65 -25.30 8.70
N ASN A 376 22.61 -26.63 8.63
CA ASN A 376 23.80 -27.45 8.43
C ASN A 376 24.48 -27.09 7.10
N TYR A 377 25.81 -27.11 7.08
CA TYR A 377 26.58 -27.10 5.83
C TYR A 377 26.43 -28.45 5.12
N LEU A 378 26.20 -28.41 3.81
CA LEU A 378 26.23 -29.60 2.96
C LEU A 378 27.55 -29.61 2.19
N LEU A 379 28.45 -30.53 2.55
CA LEU A 379 29.74 -30.71 1.89
C LEU A 379 29.65 -31.92 0.97
N SER A 380 29.73 -31.66 -0.34
CA SER A 380 29.72 -32.71 -1.37
C SER A 380 31.12 -32.92 -1.90
N PHE A 381 31.55 -34.18 -1.98
CA PHE A 381 32.86 -34.56 -2.51
C PHE A 381 32.74 -35.71 -3.49
N HIS A 382 33.59 -35.67 -4.52
CA HIS A 382 33.76 -36.74 -5.48
C HIS A 382 34.94 -37.61 -5.03
N LEU A 383 34.72 -38.92 -4.98
CA LEU A 383 35.77 -39.87 -4.62
C LEU A 383 36.56 -40.24 -5.88
N CYS A 384 37.87 -39.99 -5.83
CA CYS A 384 38.82 -40.28 -6.91
C CYS A 384 38.25 -39.89 -8.30
N PRO A 385 37.91 -38.60 -8.50
CA PRO A 385 37.19 -38.15 -9.70
C PRO A 385 37.93 -38.48 -11.01
N ASP A 386 39.24 -38.67 -10.95
CA ASP A 386 40.08 -39.04 -12.10
C ASP A 386 40.14 -40.57 -12.34
N ASP A 387 39.84 -41.39 -11.33
CA ASP A 387 39.95 -42.86 -11.40
C ASP A 387 38.58 -43.57 -11.43
N ILE A 388 37.53 -42.95 -10.88
CA ILE A 388 36.18 -43.52 -10.75
C ILE A 388 35.16 -42.55 -11.35
N SER A 389 34.94 -42.68 -12.65
CA SER A 389 34.12 -41.74 -13.43
C SER A 389 32.81 -42.32 -13.95
N ASP A 390 32.60 -43.65 -13.93
CA ASP A 390 31.38 -44.28 -14.43
C ASP A 390 30.95 -45.54 -13.63
N PRO A 391 29.94 -45.44 -12.75
CA PRO A 391 29.28 -44.20 -12.31
C PRO A 391 30.18 -43.41 -11.34
N PRO A 392 30.16 -42.07 -11.40
CA PRO A 392 30.95 -41.25 -10.48
C PRO A 392 30.48 -41.44 -9.04
N VAL A 393 31.42 -41.71 -8.13
CA VAL A 393 31.08 -41.93 -6.72
C VAL A 393 31.08 -40.61 -5.97
N LYS A 394 29.88 -40.13 -5.64
CA LYS A 394 29.67 -38.91 -4.83
C LYS A 394 29.27 -39.26 -3.40
N ARG A 395 29.63 -38.38 -2.48
CA ARG A 395 29.24 -38.46 -1.07
C ARG A 395 28.96 -37.05 -0.57
N VAL A 396 27.92 -36.94 0.26
CA VAL A 396 27.46 -35.67 0.81
C VAL A 396 27.40 -35.80 2.33
N LEU A 397 28.08 -34.89 3.03
CA LEU A 397 28.01 -34.78 4.48
C LEU A 397 27.17 -33.58 4.87
N SER A 398 26.16 -33.83 5.72
CA SER A 398 25.43 -32.78 6.43
C SER A 398 26.11 -32.49 7.76
N ILE A 399 26.69 -31.31 7.88
CA ILE A 399 27.52 -30.92 9.01
C ILE A 399 26.88 -29.75 9.75
N PRO A 400 26.59 -29.88 11.04
CA PRO A 400 26.06 -28.77 11.84
C PRO A 400 26.88 -27.49 11.66
N SER A 401 26.22 -26.34 11.61
CA SER A 401 26.91 -25.05 11.49
C SER A 401 27.77 -24.69 12.72
N THR A 402 27.62 -25.45 13.80
CA THR A 402 28.37 -25.35 15.06
C THR A 402 29.53 -26.34 15.12
N THR A 403 29.73 -27.14 14.08
CA THR A 403 30.80 -28.15 14.01
C THR A 403 32.16 -27.48 13.96
N THR A 404 33.06 -27.87 14.86
CA THR A 404 34.45 -27.42 14.84
C THR A 404 35.22 -28.11 13.72
N PHE A 405 36.37 -27.56 13.31
CA PHE A 405 37.23 -28.23 12.33
C PHE A 405 37.60 -29.66 12.78
N TYR A 406 37.80 -29.87 14.07
CA TYR A 406 38.07 -31.19 14.66
C TYR A 406 36.93 -32.19 14.44
N ASP A 407 35.68 -31.76 14.70
CA ASP A 407 34.50 -32.61 14.52
C ASP A 407 34.27 -32.95 13.03
N LEU A 408 34.53 -31.98 12.14
CA LEU A 408 34.49 -32.19 10.69
C LEU A 408 35.57 -33.18 10.23
N HIS A 409 36.80 -33.01 10.70
CA HIS A 409 37.92 -33.90 10.41
C HIS A 409 37.61 -35.34 10.82
N ARG A 410 37.10 -35.54 12.03
CA ARG A 410 36.69 -36.86 12.52
C ARG A 410 35.53 -37.46 11.71
N ALA A 411 34.56 -36.64 11.31
CA ALA A 411 33.44 -37.09 10.48
C ALA A 411 33.91 -37.58 9.09
N LEU A 412 34.87 -36.88 8.47
CA LEU A 412 35.48 -37.30 7.21
C LEU A 412 36.24 -38.62 7.40
N GLN A 413 37.08 -38.73 8.43
CA GLN A 413 37.82 -39.96 8.72
C GLN A 413 36.91 -41.18 8.87
N LEU A 414 35.78 -41.03 9.55
CA LEU A 414 34.79 -42.11 9.70
C LEU A 414 34.05 -42.40 8.39
N ALA A 415 33.60 -41.36 7.67
CA ALA A 415 32.84 -41.51 6.43
C ALA A 415 33.61 -42.22 5.31
N PHE A 416 34.95 -42.11 5.31
CA PHE A 416 35.81 -42.73 4.32
C PHE A 416 36.59 -43.96 4.83
N GLY A 417 36.38 -44.37 6.08
CA GLY A 417 37.13 -45.48 6.68
C GLY A 417 38.61 -45.17 6.91
N TRP A 418 39.00 -43.89 6.90
CA TRP A 418 40.38 -43.43 7.13
C TRP A 418 40.77 -43.37 8.60
N ALA A 419 39.84 -43.67 9.51
CA ALA A 419 40.07 -43.66 10.95
C ALA A 419 41.21 -44.60 11.41
N ALA A 420 41.64 -45.55 10.57
CA ALA A 420 42.70 -46.53 10.87
C ALA A 420 43.93 -46.44 9.94
N THR A 421 43.99 -45.49 9.02
CA THR A 421 45.12 -45.29 8.09
C THR A 421 45.97 -44.08 8.52
N HIS A 422 47.27 -44.29 8.81
CA HIS A 422 48.18 -43.31 9.41
C HIS A 422 48.55 -42.10 8.52
N ASP A 423 48.90 -41.01 9.21
CA ASP A 423 49.51 -39.70 8.85
C ASP A 423 49.00 -38.98 7.60
N TRP A 424 48.20 -37.93 7.84
CA TRP A 424 47.79 -36.96 6.82
C TRP A 424 48.10 -35.53 7.29
N ASP A 425 48.99 -34.85 6.57
CA ASP A 425 49.20 -33.40 6.67
C ASP A 425 48.10 -32.66 5.91
N PHE A 426 47.27 -31.92 6.66
CA PHE A 426 46.35 -30.94 6.08
C PHE A 426 47.00 -29.55 6.19
N ILE A 427 47.61 -29.08 5.10
CA ILE A 427 48.20 -27.73 5.10
C ILE A 427 47.08 -26.70 4.93
N VAL A 428 46.89 -25.86 5.95
CA VAL A 428 46.05 -24.65 5.86
C VAL A 428 46.83 -23.60 5.06
N ARG A 429 46.37 -23.27 3.86
CA ARG A 429 46.93 -22.14 3.08
C ARG A 429 46.30 -20.82 3.50
N ASP A 430 46.46 -20.48 4.77
CA ASP A 430 46.14 -19.16 5.29
C ASP A 430 47.47 -18.54 5.74
N PRO A 431 47.95 -17.44 5.11
CA PRO A 431 49.19 -16.78 5.51
C PRO A 431 49.19 -16.28 6.96
N ALA A 432 48.00 -16.13 7.57
CA ALA A 432 47.82 -15.74 8.96
C ALA A 432 47.70 -16.94 9.91
N TYR A 433 47.57 -18.16 9.39
CA TYR A 433 47.52 -19.37 10.21
C TYR A 433 48.94 -19.76 10.63
N VAL A 434 49.21 -19.59 11.93
CA VAL A 434 50.43 -20.08 12.56
C VAL A 434 50.10 -21.43 13.21
N GLU A 435 50.73 -22.49 12.71
CA GLU A 435 50.66 -23.82 13.32
C GLU A 435 51.29 -23.73 14.72
N PRO A 436 50.55 -24.04 15.80
CA PRO A 436 51.10 -23.92 17.14
C PRO A 436 52.14 -25.04 17.37
N ASP A 437 53.39 -24.65 17.66
CA ASP A 437 54.45 -25.57 18.08
C ASP A 437 53.96 -26.47 19.24
N GLU A 438 54.23 -27.77 19.16
CA GLU A 438 54.04 -28.71 20.28
C GLU A 438 54.68 -28.13 21.57
N ASP A 439 54.10 -28.15 22.77
CA ASP A 439 53.22 -29.14 23.37
C ASP A 439 52.38 -28.50 24.53
N PRO A 440 51.21 -27.92 24.22
CA PRO A 440 50.21 -27.52 25.23
C PRO A 440 49.50 -28.74 25.85
N ILE A 441 49.59 -29.90 25.20
CA ILE A 441 48.90 -31.14 25.58
C ILE A 441 49.55 -31.74 26.84
N MET A 442 50.87 -31.75 26.97
CA MET A 442 51.57 -32.19 28.20
C MET A 442 51.50 -31.16 29.34
N ALA A 443 51.33 -29.87 29.04
CA ALA A 443 51.08 -28.85 30.07
C ALA A 443 49.64 -28.92 30.60
N MET A 444 48.68 -29.19 29.71
CA MET A 444 47.26 -29.36 30.02
C MET A 444 47.00 -30.69 30.74
N MET A 445 47.63 -31.79 30.31
CA MET A 445 47.60 -33.08 31.02
C MET A 445 48.17 -32.95 32.44
N ARG A 446 49.31 -32.26 32.63
CA ARG A 446 49.88 -31.99 33.98
C ARG A 446 48.99 -31.09 34.85
N LYS A 447 48.23 -30.16 34.26
CA LYS A 447 47.22 -29.34 34.96
C LYS A 447 45.96 -30.14 35.30
N ILE A 448 45.49 -31.03 34.43
CA ILE A 448 44.32 -31.89 34.65
C ILE A 448 44.59 -32.91 35.77
N THR A 449 45.78 -33.51 35.84
CA THR A 449 46.16 -34.44 36.93
C THR A 449 46.24 -33.73 38.29
N ARG A 450 46.63 -32.44 38.33
CA ARG A 450 46.66 -31.61 39.55
C ARG A 450 45.29 -31.05 39.95
N SER A 451 44.42 -30.74 38.98
CA SER A 451 43.05 -30.29 39.23
C SER A 451 42.16 -31.43 39.72
N ASN A 452 42.29 -32.64 39.18
CA ASN A 452 41.50 -33.80 39.60
C ASN A 452 41.80 -34.23 41.05
N ALA A 453 42.99 -33.91 41.59
CA ALA A 453 43.33 -34.12 42.99
C ALA A 453 42.67 -33.10 43.95
N ARG A 454 42.18 -31.95 43.45
CA ARG A 454 41.52 -30.90 44.25
C ARG A 454 39.99 -30.87 44.11
N ILE A 455 39.42 -31.54 43.11
CA ILE A 455 37.96 -31.65 42.88
C ILE A 455 37.29 -32.67 43.84
N GLY A 456 38.01 -33.21 44.81
CA GLY A 456 37.42 -33.87 45.98
C GLY A 456 36.77 -32.91 46.99
N ALA A 457 36.82 -31.58 46.77
CA ALA A 457 36.30 -30.59 47.71
C ALA A 457 35.57 -29.42 47.04
N ARG A 458 34.26 -29.35 47.29
CA ARG A 458 33.33 -28.18 47.30
C ARG A 458 32.63 -27.75 45.99
N GLY A 459 31.28 -27.88 45.99
CA GLY A 459 30.30 -26.79 46.20
C GLY A 459 30.02 -25.78 45.06
N PRO A 460 28.76 -25.32 44.86
CA PRO A 460 28.32 -24.61 43.65
C PRO A 460 28.48 -23.08 43.71
N GLY A 461 28.81 -22.46 42.56
CA GLY A 461 28.59 -21.04 42.29
C GLY A 461 29.82 -20.27 41.78
N ALA A 462 29.78 -19.85 40.51
CA ALA A 462 30.22 -18.53 40.00
C ALA A 462 30.28 -18.55 38.46
N ALA A 463 29.69 -17.54 37.83
CA ALA A 463 29.86 -17.23 36.41
C ALA A 463 31.07 -16.29 36.22
N SER A 464 31.71 -16.30 35.04
CA SER A 464 32.28 -15.09 34.45
C SER A 464 32.49 -15.22 32.93
N GLU A 465 32.09 -14.14 32.27
CA GLU A 465 32.35 -13.57 30.94
C GLU A 465 33.50 -14.11 30.09
N PHE A 466 33.28 -14.18 28.77
CA PHE A 466 34.21 -13.66 27.75
C PHE A 466 33.44 -13.25 26.48
N ASP A 467 33.77 -12.06 25.98
CA ASP A 467 33.15 -11.33 24.88
C ASP A 467 33.51 -11.85 23.47
N ALA A 468 32.76 -11.29 22.51
CA ALA A 468 32.78 -11.48 21.07
C ALA A 468 34.15 -11.27 20.39
N GLU A 469 34.38 -12.01 19.30
CA GLU A 469 34.76 -11.53 17.96
C GLU A 469 34.99 -12.73 17.02
N ASP A 470 34.32 -12.76 15.87
CA ASP A 470 34.91 -13.01 14.55
C ASP A 470 33.83 -13.26 13.49
N ASP A 471 33.65 -12.25 12.65
CA ASP A 471 33.09 -12.39 11.31
C ASP A 471 34.13 -13.10 10.43
N ALA A 472 34.06 -14.43 10.34
CA ALA A 472 34.88 -15.19 9.40
C ALA A 472 34.15 -15.34 8.04
N GLU A 473 34.73 -14.75 6.99
CA GLU A 473 34.38 -14.97 5.59
C GLU A 473 34.43 -16.47 5.20
N PRO A 474 33.66 -16.91 4.18
CA PRO A 474 33.63 -18.31 3.76
C PRO A 474 35.00 -18.74 3.21
N ARG A 475 35.64 -19.70 3.90
CA ARG A 475 36.94 -20.26 3.50
C ARG A 475 36.75 -21.32 2.39
N GLU A 476 37.52 -21.21 1.31
CA GLU A 476 37.65 -22.26 0.30
C GLU A 476 38.67 -23.32 0.75
N PHE A 477 38.32 -24.60 0.62
CA PHE A 477 39.20 -25.71 0.97
C PHE A 477 39.47 -26.58 -0.26
N LEU A 478 40.75 -26.75 -0.62
CA LEU A 478 41.19 -27.63 -1.69
C LEU A 478 41.77 -28.91 -1.07
N VAL A 479 41.17 -30.07 -1.37
CA VAL A 479 41.70 -31.38 -0.94
C VAL A 479 42.53 -31.97 -2.07
N ARG A 480 43.77 -32.37 -1.79
CA ARG A 480 44.58 -33.22 -2.68
C ARG A 480 45.00 -34.49 -1.96
N ILE A 481 44.70 -35.63 -2.57
CA ILE A 481 45.10 -36.95 -2.11
C ILE A 481 46.41 -37.28 -2.82
N LYS A 482 47.48 -37.60 -2.08
CA LYS A 482 48.71 -38.15 -2.65
C LYS A 482 48.75 -39.63 -2.27
N MET A 483 48.79 -40.52 -3.27
CA MET A 483 48.97 -41.95 -3.02
C MET A 483 50.39 -42.22 -2.51
N PRO A 484 50.61 -43.25 -1.67
CA PRO A 484 51.95 -43.63 -1.23
C PRO A 484 52.78 -44.08 -2.43
N GLU A 485 53.99 -43.52 -2.58
CA GLU A 485 54.97 -44.02 -3.55
C GLU A 485 55.40 -45.43 -3.12
N ASP A 486 55.09 -46.43 -3.94
CA ASP A 486 55.51 -47.81 -3.70
C ASP A 486 57.02 -47.93 -3.92
N ARG A 487 57.76 -47.98 -2.81
CA ARG A 487 59.18 -48.35 -2.78
C ARG A 487 59.31 -49.86 -2.83
N SER A 488 59.08 -50.47 -3.98
CA SER A 488 59.69 -51.76 -4.30
C SER A 488 59.72 -52.01 -5.81
N GLY A 489 60.92 -51.96 -6.39
CA GLY A 489 61.15 -52.54 -7.71
C GLY A 489 61.13 -54.05 -7.61
N GLY A 490 60.47 -54.73 -8.56
CA GLY A 490 60.59 -56.17 -8.74
C GLY A 490 59.32 -56.82 -9.24
N ALA A 491 59.36 -57.28 -10.49
CA ALA A 491 58.33 -58.11 -11.11
C ALA A 491 58.11 -59.43 -10.36
N MET A 492 56.85 -59.82 -10.20
CA MET A 492 56.41 -61.22 -10.29
C MET A 492 54.87 -61.30 -10.44
N MET A 493 54.41 -61.67 -11.65
CA MET A 493 53.36 -62.70 -11.78
C MET A 493 53.94 -64.02 -11.25
N PRO A 494 53.18 -65.02 -10.73
CA PRO A 494 52.09 -65.66 -11.48
C PRO A 494 50.94 -66.34 -10.67
N PHE A 495 50.02 -66.95 -11.45
CA PHE A 495 49.07 -68.04 -11.15
C PHE A 495 47.61 -67.72 -10.75
N VAL A 496 46.75 -67.75 -11.78
CA VAL A 496 45.64 -68.71 -12.06
C VAL A 496 45.22 -69.62 -10.89
N ASP A 497 43.96 -69.58 -10.45
CA ASP A 497 42.96 -70.61 -10.81
C ASP A 497 41.51 -70.20 -10.49
N SER A 498 40.67 -70.68 -11.40
CA SER A 498 39.23 -70.76 -11.43
C SER A 498 38.63 -71.73 -10.40
N SER A 499 37.42 -71.41 -9.92
CA SER A 499 36.25 -72.33 -9.82
C SER A 499 35.34 -72.09 -8.61
N MET A 500 34.03 -72.23 -8.89
CA MET A 500 32.88 -72.44 -7.98
C MET A 500 32.43 -71.25 -7.11
N GLY A 501 31.15 -70.88 -7.04
CA GLY A 501 29.93 -71.54 -7.46
C GLY A 501 28.69 -70.65 -7.38
N VAL A 502 27.61 -71.24 -7.86
CA VAL A 502 26.28 -70.73 -8.22
C VAL A 502 25.45 -70.26 -7.02
N GLY A 503 24.57 -69.27 -7.23
CA GLY A 503 23.43 -68.99 -6.34
C GLY A 503 22.54 -67.84 -6.84
N ALA A 504 21.41 -68.16 -7.46
CA ALA A 504 20.43 -67.23 -8.01
C ALA A 504 19.30 -66.86 -7.02
N CYS A 505 18.62 -65.73 -7.30
CA CYS A 505 17.27 -65.29 -6.88
C CYS A 505 17.07 -64.99 -5.37
N CYS A 506 16.32 -63.97 -4.93
CA CYS A 506 15.31 -63.08 -5.52
C CYS A 506 15.57 -61.61 -5.13
#